data_AF-A0A964VNK3-F1
#
_entry.id   AF-A0A964VNK3-F1
#
_cell.length_a   1.000
_cell.length_b   1.000
_cell.length_c   1.000
_cell.angle_alpha   90.00
_cell.angle_beta   90.00
_cell.angle_gamma   90.00
#
_symmetry.space_group_name_H-M   'P 1'
#
loop_
_entity.id
_entity.type
_entity.pdbx_description
1 polymer ?
#
loop_
_entity_poly.entity_id
_entity_poly.type
_entity_poly.pdbx_seq_one_letter_code
_entity_poly.pdbx_strand_id
1 'polypeptide(L)' 'MKISKIMHVTSVIVGIIGVVVFFKALWVPSDGMVFGITKFDALLCTGILILIAVWGQIGAIHHMMLEKKGEIF' A
#
# COMPACT_ATOMS: atom_id res chain seq x y z
N MET A 1 -16.63 -11.45 -7.44
CA MET A 1 -15.64 -10.73 -8.29
C MET A 1 -14.39 -11.60 -8.38
N LYS A 2 -13.65 -11.58 -9.49
CA LYS A 2 -12.41 -12.37 -9.62
C LYS A 2 -11.41 -11.98 -8.51
N ILE A 3 -10.65 -12.96 -7.99
CA ILE A 3 -9.73 -12.81 -6.85
C ILE A 3 -8.69 -11.71 -7.11
N SER A 4 -8.18 -11.66 -8.33
CA SER A 4 -7.25 -10.64 -8.84
C SER A 4 -7.81 -9.21 -8.73
N LYS A 5 -9.12 -9.01 -8.90
CA LYS A 5 -9.76 -7.70 -8.72
C LYS A 5 -9.84 -7.30 -7.24
N ILE A 6 -10.07 -8.25 -6.34
CA ILE A 6 -10.10 -8.02 -4.90
C ILE A 6 -8.70 -7.65 -4.41
N MET A 7 -7.67 -8.40 -4.82
CA MET A 7 -6.27 -8.10 -4.50
C MET A 7 -5.86 -6.70 -4.95
N HIS A 8 -6.25 -6.29 -6.17
CA HIS A 8 -5.95 -4.96 -6.68
C HIS A 8 -6.60 -3.86 -5.83
N VAL A 9 -7.90 -3.99 -5.53
CA VAL A 9 -8.64 -2.99 -4.74
C VAL A 9 -8.08 -2.89 -3.33
N THR A 10 -7.80 -4.00 -2.66
CA THR A 10 -7.20 -4.01 -1.32
C THR A 10 -5.82 -3.35 -1.32
N SER A 11 -4.98 -3.66 -2.30
CA SER A 11 -3.66 -3.05 -2.45
C SER A 11 -3.72 -1.53 -2.65
N VAL A 12 -4.67 -1.05 -3.46
CA VAL A 12 -4.91 0.39 -3.66
C VAL A 12 -5.36 1.07 -2.36
N ILE A 13 -6.28 0.46 -1.60
CA ILE A 13 -6.75 1.01 -0.31
C ILE A 13 -5.59 1.11 0.68
N VAL A 14 -4.78 0.06 0.82
CA VAL A 14 -3.60 0.05 1.71
C VAL A 14 -2.60 1.13 1.30
N GLY A 15 -2.36 1.31 0.00
CA GLY A 15 -1.50 2.37 -0.52
C GLY A 15 -2.02 3.77 -0.19
N ILE A 16 -3.32 4.02 -0.35
CA ILE A 16 -3.95 5.31 0.00
C ILE A 16 -3.82 5.61 1.49
N ILE A 17 -4.06 4.61 2.35
CA ILE A 17 -3.88 4.76 3.80
C ILE A 17 -2.42 5.13 4.11
N GLY A 18 -1.46 4.44 3.49
CA GLY A 18 -0.05 4.78 3.59
C GLY A 18 0.21 6.25 3.24
N VAL A 19 -0.26 6.72 2.09
CA VAL A 19 -0.09 8.13 1.67
C VAL A 19 -0.66 9.11 2.70
N VAL A 20 -1.86 8.86 3.23
CA VAL A 20 -2.48 9.74 4.24
C VAL A 20 -1.65 9.80 5.53
N VAL A 21 -1.15 8.65 5.99
CA VAL A 21 -0.29 8.58 7.19
C VAL A 21 1.05 9.27 6.93
N PHE A 22 1.61 9.14 5.72
CA PHE A 22 2.85 9.83 5.32
C PHE A 22 2.70 11.34 5.48
N PHE A 23 1.65 11.88 4.86
CA PHE A 23 1.36 13.30 4.89
C PHE A 23 1.15 13.79 6.32
N LYS A 24 0.37 13.07 7.13
CA LYS A 24 0.24 13.41 8.56
C LYS A 24 1.57 13.42 9.30
N ALA A 25 2.45 12.45 9.05
CA ALA A 25 3.75 12.38 9.69
C ALA A 25 4.69 13.54 9.31
N LEU A 26 4.55 14.11 8.10
CA LEU A 26 5.36 15.25 7.67
C LEU A 26 5.08 16.52 8.49
N TRP A 27 3.82 16.77 8.87
CA TRP A 27 3.43 17.95 9.65
C TRP A 27 3.64 17.82 11.17
N VAL A 28 3.98 16.62 11.67
CA VAL A 28 4.28 16.41 13.08
C VAL A 28 5.73 16.82 13.37
N PRO A 29 6.01 17.54 14.48
CA PRO A 29 7.38 17.90 14.88
C PRO A 29 8.27 16.65 15.12
N SER A 30 9.59 16.79 15.14
CA SER A 30 10.55 15.66 15.24
C SER A 30 10.27 14.74 16.43
N ASP A 31 9.88 15.34 17.55
CA ASP A 31 9.63 14.65 18.82
C ASP A 31 8.15 14.33 19.01
N GLY A 32 7.34 14.62 17.99
CA GLY A 32 5.90 14.37 17.99
C GLY A 32 5.56 12.92 17.66
N MET A 33 4.34 12.55 18.03
CA MET A 33 3.79 11.22 17.81
C MET A 33 2.67 11.26 16.76
N VAL A 34 2.62 10.23 15.93
CA VAL A 34 1.58 9.99 14.92
C VAL A 34 0.84 8.73 15.35
N PHE A 35 -0.42 8.85 15.76
CA PHE A 35 -1.22 7.71 16.28
C PHE A 35 -0.56 6.97 17.47
N GLY A 36 0.15 7.69 18.35
CA GLY A 36 0.79 7.11 19.55
C GLY A 36 2.14 6.44 19.29
N ILE A 37 2.66 6.52 18.06
CA ILE A 37 3.97 5.99 17.65
C ILE A 37 4.87 7.16 17.25
N THR A 38 6.19 7.01 17.41
CA THR A 38 7.16 8.08 17.05
C THR A 38 7.08 8.43 15.56
N LYS A 39 7.36 9.71 15.22
CA LYS A 39 7.39 10.18 13.82
C LYS A 39 8.26 9.29 12.93
N PHE A 40 9.47 8.94 13.37
CA PHE A 40 10.41 8.13 12.60
C PHE A 40 9.85 6.75 12.26
N ASP A 41 9.24 6.09 13.24
CA ASP A 41 8.64 4.78 13.04
C ASP A 41 7.41 4.88 12.12
N ALA A 42 6.56 5.90 12.29
CA ALA A 42 5.43 6.14 11.39
C ALA A 42 5.87 6.38 9.93
N LEU A 43 6.98 7.09 9.70
CA LEU A 43 7.56 7.31 8.38
C LEU A 43 8.09 6.01 7.75
N LEU A 44 8.79 5.18 8.53
CA LEU A 44 9.30 3.88 8.06
C LEU A 44 8.16 2.92 7.72
N CYS A 45 7.18 2.78 8.61
CA CYS A 45 5.99 1.94 8.36
C CYS A 45 5.26 2.37 7.09
N THR A 46 5.13 3.67 6.90
CA THR A 46 4.47 4.20 5.72
C THR A 46 5.25 3.91 4.43
N GLY A 47 6.59 4.06 4.45
CA GLY A 47 7.43 3.68 3.32
C GLY A 47 7.29 2.21 2.95
N ILE A 48 7.28 1.32 3.95
CA ILE A 48 7.08 -0.13 3.76
C ILE A 48 5.69 -0.42 3.18
N LEU A 49 4.63 0.21 3.70
CA LEU A 49 3.27 0.05 3.18
C LEU A 49 3.14 0.49 1.72
N ILE A 50 3.83 1.57 1.33
CA ILE A 50 3.87 2.03 -0.06
C ILE A 50 4.59 1.01 -0.95
N LEU A 51 5.74 0.47 -0.52
CA LEU A 51 6.47 -0.58 -1.24
C LEU A 51 5.61 -1.84 -1.44
N ILE A 52 4.92 -2.29 -0.39
CA ILE A 52 4.00 -3.43 -0.46
C ILE A 52 2.83 -3.12 -1.41
N ALA A 53 2.28 -1.91 -1.37
CA ALA A 53 1.21 -1.50 -2.28
C ALA A 53 1.67 -1.54 -3.75
N VAL A 54 2.85 -1.00 -4.06
CA VAL A 54 3.41 -1.02 -5.42
C VAL A 54 3.62 -2.46 -5.89
N TRP A 55 4.25 -3.31 -5.08
CA TRP A 55 4.50 -4.71 -5.46
C TRP A 55 3.20 -5.51 -5.61
N GLY A 56 2.23 -5.27 -4.74
CA GLY A 56 0.89 -5.84 -4.81
C GLY A 56 0.13 -5.42 -6.07
N GLN A 57 0.23 -4.16 -6.48
CA GLN A 57 -0.36 -3.68 -7.72
C GLN A 57 0.30 -4.32 -8.95
N ILE A 58 1.63 -4.41 -9.00
CA ILE A 58 2.36 -5.06 -10.09
C ILE A 58 1.94 -6.54 -10.20
N GLY A 59 1.94 -7.27 -9.09
CA GLY A 59 1.50 -8.67 -9.04
C GLY A 59 0.05 -8.84 -9.46
N ALA A 60 -0.86 -7.98 -9.01
CA ALA A 60 -2.27 -8.02 -9.41
C ALA A 60 -2.44 -7.75 -10.92
N ILE A 61 -1.71 -6.77 -11.48
CA ILE A 61 -1.72 -6.48 -12.92
C ILE A 61 -1.18 -7.68 -13.71
N HIS A 62 -0.08 -8.27 -13.25
CA HIS A 62 0.51 -9.45 -13.87
C HIS A 62 -0.47 -10.64 -13.88
N HIS A 63 -1.12 -10.92 -12.76
CA HIS A 63 -2.15 -11.97 -12.70
C HIS A 63 -3.38 -11.66 -13.57
N MET A 64 -3.86 -10.41 -13.59
CA MET A 64 -4.95 -10.02 -14.49
C MET A 64 -4.59 -10.19 -15.97
N MET A 65 -3.31 -10.00 -16.33
CA MET A 65 -2.80 -10.21 -17.68
C MET A 65 -2.74 -11.71 -18.03
N LEU A 66 -2.25 -12.56 -17.12
CA LEU A 66 -2.20 -14.01 -17.33
C LEU A 66 -3.60 -14.63 -17.41
N GLU A 67 -4.54 -14.18 -16.57
CA GLU A 67 -5.95 -14.59 -16.66
C GLU A 67 -6.57 -14.23 -18.01
N LYS A 68 -6.25 -13.05 -18.58
CA LYS A 68 -6.75 -12.62 -19.89
C LYS A 68 -6.20 -13.46 -21.04
N LYS A 69 -5.00 -14.00 -20.90
CA LYS A 69 -4.36 -14.86 -21.89
C LYS A 69 -4.78 -16.33 -21.78
N GLY A 70 -5.58 -16.69 -20.78
CA GLY A 70 -5.95 -18.08 -20.49
C GLY A 70 -4.79 -18.90 -19.94
N GLU A 71 -3.70 -18.25 -19.49
CA GLU A 71 -2.47 -18.92 -19.09
C GLU A 71 -2.50 -19.41 -17.63
N ILE A 72 -3.46 -18.99 -16.78
CA ILE A 72 -3.71 -19.55 -15.43
C ILE A 72 -5.07 -19.12 -14.82
N PHE A 73 -5.56 -19.97 -13.89
CA PHE A 73 -6.76 -19.88 -13.04
C PHE A 73 -6.43 -19.30 -11.65
#